data_AF-A0A816F607-F1
#
_entry.id   AF-A0A816F607-F1
#
_cell.length_a   1.000
_cell.length_b   1.000
_cell.length_c   1.000
_cell.angle_alpha   90.00
_cell.angle_beta   90.00
_cell.angle_gamma   90.00
#
_symmetry.space_group_name_H-M   'P 1'
#
loop_
_entity.id
_entity.type
_entity.pdbx_description
1 polymer ?
#
loop_
_entity_poly.entity_id
_entity_poly.type
_entity_poly.pdbx_seq_one_letter_code
_entity_poly.pdbx_strand_id
1 'polypeptide(L)'
;NSYEGFPPLYITAGTREILIDEIHDMTTKIKLAGVEVILDEGKGLMHTYALFHMWSPQGRCVQEKIRQWTQEKLSIGMQSKFNINNRVTINPECI
;
A
#
# COMPACT_ATOMS: atom_id res chain seq x y z
N ASN A 1 8.70 -7.26 21.22
CA ASN A 1 8.72 -7.60 19.78
C ASN A 1 9.26 -6.41 19.05
N SER A 2 10.43 -6.53 18.43
CA SER A 2 11.11 -5.42 17.76
C SER A 2 11.15 -5.69 16.25
N TYR A 3 11.06 -4.62 15.46
CA TYR A 3 10.86 -4.68 14.01
C TYR A 3 12.13 -4.36 13.21
N GLU A 4 13.29 -4.24 13.88
CA GLU A 4 14.54 -3.88 13.23
C GLU A 4 14.95 -4.94 12.19
N GLY A 5 15.46 -4.49 11.06
CA GLY A 5 15.89 -5.36 9.96
C GLY A 5 14.75 -5.90 9.09
N PHE A 6 13.49 -5.50 9.32
CA PHE A 6 12.39 -5.82 8.41
C PHE A 6 12.61 -5.14 7.04
N PRO A 7 12.12 -5.76 5.94
CA PRO A 7 12.09 -5.10 4.65
C PRO A 7 11.15 -3.89 4.68
N PRO A 8 11.22 -2.98 3.67
CA PRO A 8 10.19 -1.97 3.49
C PRO A 8 8.80 -2.59 3.43
N LEU A 9 7.82 -1.94 4.04
CA LEU A 9 6.45 -2.44 4.13
C LEU A 9 5.45 -1.49 3.46
N TYR A 10 4.50 -2.06 2.73
CA TYR A 10 3.33 -1.36 2.21
C TYR A 10 2.09 -1.99 2.84
N ILE A 11 1.42 -1.24 3.71
CA ILE A 11 0.26 -1.68 4.47
C ILE A 11 -0.98 -0.98 3.90
N THR A 12 -2.04 -1.75 3.68
CA THR A 12 -3.35 -1.22 3.26
C THR A 12 -4.37 -1.49 4.35
N ALA A 13 -5.15 -0.49 4.72
CA ALA A 13 -6.16 -0.60 5.77
C ALA A 13 -7.43 0.14 5.37
N GLY A 14 -8.59 -0.39 5.72
CA GLY A 14 -9.87 0.29 5.54
C GLY A 14 -10.27 0.99 6.83
N THR A 15 -10.65 2.26 6.80
CA THR A 15 -10.95 2.99 8.06
C THR A 15 -12.25 2.53 8.74
N ARG A 16 -13.00 1.58 8.17
CA ARG A 16 -14.16 0.92 8.79
C ARG A 16 -13.86 -0.55 9.05
N GLU A 17 -12.75 -0.81 9.73
CA GLU A 17 -12.38 -2.11 10.24
C GLU A 17 -12.03 -2.05 11.72
N ILE A 18 -12.23 -3.16 12.44
CA ILE A 18 -11.98 -3.23 13.88
C ILE A 18 -10.48 -3.13 14.23
N LEU A 19 -9.60 -3.41 13.27
CA LEU A 19 -8.14 -3.49 13.46
C LEU A 19 -7.41 -2.17 13.22
N ILE A 20 -8.13 -1.09 12.90
CA ILE A 20 -7.50 0.15 12.40
C ILE A 20 -6.56 0.77 13.44
N ASP A 21 -6.97 0.73 14.72
CA ASP A 21 -6.16 1.25 15.83
C ASP A 21 -4.90 0.39 16.03
N GLU A 22 -5.00 -0.94 15.97
CA GLU A 22 -3.84 -1.83 16.04
C GLU A 22 -2.90 -1.65 14.86
N ILE A 23 -3.43 -1.38 13.66
CA ILE A 23 -2.63 -1.09 12.47
C ILE A 23 -1.85 0.22 12.63
N HIS A 24 -2.47 1.26 13.20
CA HIS A 24 -1.80 2.54 13.51
C HIS A 24 -0.68 2.35 14.53
N ASP A 25 -0.95 1.61 15.61
CA ASP A 25 0.03 1.30 16.65
C ASP A 25 1.20 0.49 16.09
N MET A 26 0.92 -0.53 15.28
CA MET A 26 1.93 -1.36 14.63
C MET A 26 2.78 -0.52 13.67
N THR A 27 2.15 0.31 12.83
CA THR A 27 2.85 1.18 11.88
C THR A 27 3.77 2.15 12.60
N THR A 28 3.33 2.71 13.73
CA THR A 28 4.15 3.60 14.56
C THR A 28 5.38 2.88 15.10
N LYS A 29 5.22 1.66 15.63
CA LYS A 29 6.34 0.84 16.14
C LYS A 29 7.33 0.46 15.03
N ILE A 30 6.85 0.14 13.83
CA ILE A 30 7.69 -0.15 12.66
C ILE A 30 8.50 1.09 12.25
N LYS A 31 7.88 2.27 12.18
CA LYS A 31 8.59 3.53 11.91
C LYS A 31 9.67 3.83 12.94
N LEU A 32 9.36 3.63 14.23
CA LEU A 32 10.32 3.84 15.33
C LEU A 32 11.51 2.88 15.27
N ALA A 33 11.34 1.68 14.70
CA ALA A 33 12.41 0.73 14.45
C ALA A 33 13.28 1.09 13.21
N GLY A 34 13.03 2.24 12.56
CA GLY A 34 13.79 2.71 11.40
C GLY A 34 13.43 2.03 10.09
N VAL A 35 12.32 1.27 10.05
CA VAL A 35 11.85 0.57 8.85
C VAL A 35 11.01 1.52 8.00
N GLU A 36 11.26 1.53 6.69
CA GLU A 36 10.41 2.25 5.74
C GLU A 36 9.03 1.59 5.69
N VAL A 37 7.98 2.34 6.03
CA VAL A 37 6.61 1.84 5.99
C VAL A 37 5.65 2.89 5.44
N ILE A 38 4.80 2.45 4.52
CA ILE A 38 3.67 3.20 4.00
C ILE A 38 2.39 2.55 4.55
N LEU A 39 1.49 3.38 5.05
CA LEU A 39 0.12 3.00 5.38
C LEU A 39 -0.82 3.73 4.43
N ASP A 40 -1.44 3.01 3.50
CA ASP A 40 -2.45 3.51 2.56
C ASP A 40 -3.86 3.19 3.10
N GLU A 41 -4.55 4.23 3.58
CA GLU A 41 -5.85 4.09 4.23
C GLU A 41 -7.00 4.38 3.27
N GLY A 42 -7.85 3.38 3.08
CA GLY A 42 -9.12 3.49 2.38
C GLY A 42 -10.21 4.08 3.26
N LYS A 43 -10.49 5.37 3.11
CA LYS A 43 -11.56 6.05 3.86
C LYS A 43 -12.92 5.40 3.63
N GLY A 44 -13.58 4.99 4.70
CA GLY A 44 -14.90 4.38 4.65
C GLY A 44 -14.90 2.92 4.18
N LEU A 45 -13.74 2.36 3.84
CA LEU A 45 -13.62 1.00 3.30
C LEU A 45 -13.52 -0.03 4.42
N MET A 46 -13.99 -1.23 4.11
CA MET A 46 -13.99 -2.37 5.02
C MET A 46 -12.63 -3.08 5.05
N HIS A 47 -12.51 -4.02 5.99
CA HIS A 47 -11.41 -4.97 6.05
C HIS A 47 -11.16 -5.62 4.68
N THR A 48 -9.88 -5.72 4.30
CA THR A 48 -9.40 -6.35 3.05
C THR A 48 -10.06 -5.86 1.76
N TYR A 49 -10.48 -4.59 1.69
CA TYR A 49 -11.07 -3.99 0.48
C TYR A 49 -10.22 -4.17 -0.79
N ALA A 50 -8.89 -4.29 -0.65
CA ALA A 50 -7.96 -4.56 -1.75
C ALA A 50 -8.25 -5.85 -2.53
N LEU A 51 -8.88 -6.86 -1.91
CA LEU A 51 -9.23 -8.11 -2.58
C LEU A 51 -10.45 -7.98 -3.50
N PHE A 52 -11.24 -6.91 -3.35
CA PHE A 52 -12.49 -6.73 -4.09
C PHE A 52 -12.29 -6.00 -5.43
N HIS A 53 -11.10 -6.10 -6.04
CA HIS A 53 -10.77 -5.39 -7.28
C HIS A 53 -11.71 -5.71 -8.47
N MET A 54 -12.35 -6.88 -8.49
CA MET A 54 -13.34 -7.21 -9.52
C MET A 54 -14.65 -6.41 -9.36
N TRP A 55 -15.00 -6.01 -8.14
CA TRP A 55 -16.30 -5.42 -7.80
C TRP A 55 -16.23 -3.97 -7.32
N SER A 56 -15.06 -3.52 -6.86
CA SER A 56 -14.84 -2.18 -6.31
C SER A 56 -13.74 -1.45 -7.10
N PRO A 57 -14.01 -0.23 -7.60
CA PRO A 57 -12.99 0.65 -8.14
C PRO A 57 -11.84 0.89 -7.16
N GLN A 58 -12.16 1.13 -5.88
CA GLN A 58 -11.17 1.36 -4.83
C GLN A 58 -10.26 0.14 -4.65
N GLY A 59 -10.81 -1.07 -4.76
CA GLY A 59 -10.05 -2.32 -4.80
C GLY A 59 -9.06 -2.38 -5.98
N ARG A 60 -9.48 -1.96 -7.19
CA ARG A 60 -8.54 -1.88 -8.34
C ARG A 60 -7.44 -0.85 -8.12
N CYS A 61 -7.81 0.30 -7.58
CA CYS A 61 -6.88 1.40 -7.34
C CYS A 61 -5.76 0.99 -6.39
N VAL A 62 -6.10 0.37 -5.26
CA VAL A 62 -5.07 -0.08 -4.31
C VAL A 62 -4.21 -1.21 -4.86
N GLN A 63 -4.77 -2.13 -5.65
CA GLN A 63 -3.98 -3.17 -6.33
C GLN A 63 -2.97 -2.57 -7.32
N GLU A 64 -3.36 -1.51 -8.04
CA GLU A 64 -2.45 -0.80 -8.93
C GLU A 64 -1.34 -0.06 -8.15
N LYS A 65 -1.65 0.57 -7.02
CA LYS A 65 -0.64 1.15 -6.13
C LYS A 65 0.33 0.10 -5.59
N ILE A 66 -0.18 -1.06 -5.13
CA ILE A 66 0.65 -2.19 -4.68
C ILE A 66 1.57 -2.66 -5.80
N ARG A 67 1.04 -2.81 -7.03
CA ARG A 67 1.82 -3.20 -8.21
C ARG A 67 2.95 -2.20 -8.48
N GLN A 68 2.65 -0.90 -8.46
CA GLN A 68 3.64 0.17 -8.68
C GLN A 68 4.72 0.18 -7.61
N TRP A 69 4.33 0.15 -6.34
CA TRP A 69 5.28 0.14 -5.22
C TRP A 69 6.15 -1.12 -5.24
N THR A 70 5.56 -2.28 -5.51
CA THR A 70 6.30 -3.54 -5.64
C THR A 70 7.30 -3.47 -6.78
N GLN A 71 6.90 -2.93 -7.94
CA GLN A 71 7.83 -2.70 -9.05
C GLN A 71 8.94 -1.75 -8.66
N GLU A 72 8.65 -0.62 -8.03
CA GLU A 72 9.68 0.32 -7.59
C GLU A 72 10.72 -0.36 -6.67
N LYS A 73 10.25 -1.08 -5.64
CA LYS A 73 11.13 -1.76 -4.68
C LYS A 73 11.93 -2.90 -5.29
N LEU A 74 11.35 -3.64 -6.25
CA LEU A 74 12.04 -4.74 -6.94
C LEU A 74 12.91 -4.27 -8.11
N SER A 75 12.55 -3.19 -8.81
CA SER A 75 13.28 -2.62 -9.95
C SER A 75 14.58 -1.94 -9.54
N ILE A 76 14.75 -1.60 -8.26
CA ILE A 76 16.07 -1.28 -7.69
C ILE A 76 17.03 -2.50 -7.82
N GLY A 77 16.51 -3.71 -8.03
CA GLY A 77 17.27 -4.92 -8.36
C GLY A 77 17.21 -5.38 -9.84
N MET A 78 16.42 -4.76 -10.71
CA MET A 78 16.32 -5.14 -12.12
C MET A 78 16.06 -3.93 -13.02
N GLN A 79 17.11 -3.40 -13.65
CA GLN A 79 16.99 -2.35 -14.66
C GLN A 79 16.28 -2.90 -15.89
N SER A 80 14.99 -2.61 -16.02
CA SER A 80 14.28 -2.67 -17.30
C SER A 80 13.47 -1.40 -17.48
N LYS A 81 13.60 -0.83 -18.68
CA LYS A 81 13.17 0.51 -19.10
C LYS A 81 11.71 0.80 -18.72
N PHE A 82 11.47 1.48 -17.60
CA PHE A 82 10.18 2.07 -17.31
C PHE A 82 10.20 3.55 -17.68
N ASN A 83 9.39 3.93 -18.67
CA ASN A 83 9.26 5.31 -19.13
C ASN A 83 8.30 6.05 -18.18
N ILE A 84 8.85 6.97 -17.38
CA ILE A 84 8.14 7.85 -16.45
C ILE A 84 7.05 8.72 -17.11
N ASN A 85 7.02 8.81 -18.45
CA ASN A 85 6.00 9.55 -19.19
C ASN A 85 4.76 8.72 -19.55
N ASN A 86 4.76 7.42 -19.25
CA ASN A 86 3.52 6.65 -19.33
C ASN A 86 2.71 6.98 -18.09
N ARG A 87 2.04 8.14 -18.12
CA ARG A 87 0.98 8.51 -17.19
C ARG A 87 -0.07 7.40 -17.26
N VAL A 88 0.07 6.40 -16.40
CA VAL A 88 -1.05 5.56 -16.00
C VAL A 88 -2.04 6.57 -15.46
N THR A 89 -3.09 6.82 -16.22
CA THR A 89 -4.23 7.60 -15.78
C THR A 89 -4.64 7.00 -14.44
N ILE A 90 -4.37 7.72 -13.35
CA ILE A 90 -4.94 7.39 -12.06
C ILE A 90 -6.44 7.41 -12.34
N ASN A 91 -7.09 6.24 -12.28
CA ASN A 91 -8.50 6.16 -12.59
C ASN A 91 -9.21 7.18 -11.69
N PRO A 92 -10.02 8.12 -12.22
CA PRO A 92 -10.69 9.13 -11.42
C PRO A 92 -11.58 8.54 -10.30
N GLU A 93 -11.88 7.24 -10.36
CA GLU A 93 -12.54 6.47 -9.30
C GLU A 93 -11.63 6.13 -8.10
N CYS A 94 -10.34 6.48 -8.16
CA CYS A 94 -9.35 6.24 -7.10
C CYS A 94 -9.24 7.36 -6.05
N ILE A 95 -10.10 8.38 -6.15
CA ILE A 95 -10.11 9.60 -5.31
C ILE A 95 -11.09 9.44 -4.15
#